data_AF-A0AAN8E8B3-F1
#
_entry.id   AF-A0AAN8E8B3-F1
#
_cell.length_a   1.000
_cell.length_b   1.000
_cell.length_c   1.000
_cell.angle_alpha   90.00
_cell.angle_beta   90.00
_cell.angle_gamma   90.00
#
_symmetry.space_group_name_H-M   'P 1'
#
loop_
_entity.id
_entity.type
_entity.pdbx_description
1 polymer ?
#
loop_
_entity_poly.entity_id
_entity_poly.type
_entity_poly.pdbx_seq_one_letter_code
_entity_poly.pdbx_strand_id
1 'polypeptide(L)'
;MADNVYVSNTINLAKYMKLEQKGKVLAEYIWIDGTNGLRNKTKTLNKKPESVDDLPEWNFDGSSTEQAPGDNSDVYIRPVALYPDPIRLGDNVLVMCETWDPDGTPNKSNFRHDAARLMEANAQHQIWFGLEQEYTLLGPDGWPYGWPKGGFPAPQGPYYCGVGTGRVFCRDIVEAHHKACMYAGIEISGTNAEVMPGQWEYQVGPCEGIALGDQLWVSRWLLHRIGEEFGAKVSFQPKPVPGDWNGAGLHTNVSSKEMREEGGMKHIEAAMKKLEGRHVDHMKVYGEGNEARMTGGHETSSIDKFSWGVANRGSSVRIPRQCAKDGKGYFEDRRPASNGDPYSITGIIVETMYGAISPSEK
;
A
#
# COMPACT_ATOMS: atom_id res chain seq x y z
N MET A 1 -9.71 -20.58 -28.40
CA MET A 1 -10.57 -20.11 -27.30
C MET A 1 -10.53 -18.61 -27.34
N ALA A 2 -11.68 -17.95 -27.38
CA ALA A 2 -11.82 -16.55 -27.74
C ALA A 2 -10.89 -15.65 -26.92
N ASP A 3 -10.15 -14.79 -27.63
CA ASP A 3 -9.44 -13.63 -27.08
C ASP A 3 -10.49 -12.65 -26.53
N ASN A 4 -11.11 -12.99 -25.39
CA ASN A 4 -11.96 -12.06 -24.65
C ASN A 4 -11.04 -11.05 -23.97
N VAL A 5 -10.50 -10.14 -24.77
CA VAL A 5 -9.79 -8.99 -24.26
C VAL A 5 -10.87 -7.99 -23.86
N TYR A 6 -11.12 -7.89 -22.55
CA TYR A 6 -11.96 -6.84 -21.97
C TYR A 6 -11.24 -5.49 -22.15
N VAL A 7 -11.22 -4.96 -23.37
CA VAL A 7 -10.51 -3.70 -23.68
C VAL A 7 -11.49 -2.54 -23.57
N SER A 8 -11.21 -1.64 -22.64
CA SER A 8 -11.81 -0.31 -22.62
C SER A 8 -11.43 0.44 -23.91
N ASN A 9 -12.43 0.95 -24.65
CA ASN A 9 -12.16 1.75 -25.85
C ASN A 9 -11.84 3.20 -25.46
N THR A 10 -10.60 3.43 -25.02
CA THR A 10 -10.13 4.73 -24.49
C THR A 10 -10.22 5.85 -25.52
N ILE A 11 -10.03 5.55 -26.81
CA ILE A 11 -10.19 6.51 -27.91
C ILE A 11 -11.63 7.04 -27.96
N ASN A 12 -12.61 6.14 -27.85
CA ASN A 12 -14.02 6.52 -27.82
C ASN A 12 -14.39 7.26 -26.52
N LEU A 13 -13.79 6.90 -25.39
CA LEU A 13 -14.01 7.58 -24.11
C LEU A 13 -13.43 9.01 -24.10
N ALA A 14 -12.27 9.22 -24.73
CA ALA A 14 -11.52 10.48 -24.68
C ALA A 14 -12.32 11.70 -25.15
N LYS A 15 -13.24 11.56 -26.10
CA LYS A 15 -14.10 12.68 -26.54
C LYS A 15 -15.10 13.11 -25.46
N TYR A 16 -15.55 12.19 -24.60
CA TYR A 16 -16.45 12.49 -23.49
C TYR A 16 -15.71 13.08 -22.29
N MET A 17 -14.48 12.65 -22.04
CA MET A 17 -13.63 13.21 -20.97
C MET A 17 -13.29 14.70 -21.17
N LYS A 18 -13.44 15.21 -22.40
CA LYS A 18 -13.22 16.63 -22.73
C LYS A 18 -14.46 17.51 -22.54
N LEU A 19 -15.62 16.92 -22.23
CA LEU A 19 -16.84 17.70 -22.03
C LEU A 19 -16.73 18.51 -20.74
N GLU A 20 -17.20 19.76 -20.80
CA GLU A 20 -17.28 20.61 -19.62
C GLU A 20 -18.24 20.01 -18.58
N GLN A 21 -17.81 19.98 -17.32
CA GLN A 21 -18.61 19.47 -16.21
C GLN A 21 -19.62 20.51 -15.66
N LYS A 22 -19.68 21.71 -16.26
CA LYS A 22 -20.63 22.79 -15.92
C LYS A 22 -20.66 23.12 -14.41
N GLY A 23 -19.48 23.20 -13.81
CA GLY A 23 -19.29 23.50 -12.38
C GLY A 23 -19.59 22.33 -11.42
N LYS A 24 -19.98 21.16 -11.93
CA LYS A 24 -20.07 19.94 -11.12
C LYS A 24 -18.69 19.32 -10.97
N VAL A 25 -18.53 18.58 -9.87
CA VAL A 25 -17.29 17.89 -9.51
C VAL A 25 -17.59 16.42 -9.22
N LEU A 26 -16.74 15.52 -9.68
CA LEU A 26 -16.80 14.10 -9.36
C LEU A 26 -15.84 13.83 -8.20
N ALA A 27 -16.38 13.29 -7.11
CA ALA A 27 -15.62 12.83 -5.96
C ALA A 27 -15.66 11.31 -5.91
N GLU A 28 -14.51 10.67 -6.12
CA GLU A 28 -14.35 9.22 -6.03
C GLU A 28 -14.10 8.81 -4.58
N TYR A 29 -15.11 8.25 -3.93
CA TYR A 29 -14.97 7.72 -2.57
C TYR A 29 -14.35 6.33 -2.65
N ILE A 30 -13.21 6.14 -2.00
CA ILE A 30 -12.39 4.92 -1.99
C ILE A 30 -12.38 4.39 -0.55
N TRP A 31 -12.63 3.09 -0.38
CA TRP A 31 -12.58 2.44 0.94
C TRP A 31 -12.04 1.02 0.85
N ILE A 32 -11.73 0.45 2.01
CA ILE A 32 -11.23 -0.93 2.16
C ILE A 32 -12.39 -1.81 2.63
N ASP A 33 -12.59 -2.95 1.95
CA ASP A 33 -13.63 -3.91 2.26
C ASP A 33 -13.22 -4.93 3.34
N GLY A 34 -14.13 -5.85 3.68
CA GLY A 34 -13.91 -6.88 4.69
C GLY A 34 -12.81 -7.89 4.33
N THR A 35 -12.31 -7.88 3.10
CA THR A 35 -11.27 -8.79 2.59
C THR A 35 -9.92 -8.12 2.40
N ASN A 36 -9.75 -6.89 2.92
CA ASN A 36 -8.56 -6.05 2.66
C ASN A 36 -8.42 -5.66 1.17
N GLY A 37 -9.54 -5.60 0.45
CA GLY A 37 -9.63 -5.18 -0.95
C GLY A 37 -10.13 -3.74 -1.08
N LEU A 38 -9.74 -3.06 -2.17
CA LEU A 38 -10.21 -1.70 -2.45
C LEU A 38 -11.56 -1.71 -3.19
N ARG A 39 -12.43 -0.78 -2.80
CA ARG A 39 -13.69 -0.49 -3.46
C ARG A 39 -13.81 1.02 -3.68
N ASN A 40 -14.60 1.41 -4.67
CA ASN A 40 -14.85 2.82 -4.93
C ASN A 40 -16.21 3.09 -5.55
N LYS A 41 -16.70 4.31 -5.40
CA LYS A 41 -17.84 4.85 -6.16
C LYS A 41 -17.81 6.37 -6.21
N THR A 42 -18.49 6.94 -7.19
CA THR A 42 -18.45 8.39 -7.47
C THR A 42 -19.67 9.13 -6.94
N LYS A 43 -19.45 10.23 -6.21
CA LYS A 43 -20.47 11.24 -5.89
C LYS A 43 -20.32 12.45 -6.80
N THR A 44 -21.43 13.01 -7.28
CA THR A 44 -21.43 14.31 -7.95
C THR A 44 -21.66 15.42 -6.93
N LEU A 45 -20.72 16.35 -6.83
CA LEU A 45 -20.77 17.53 -5.98
C LEU A 45 -21.14 18.78 -6.79
N ASN A 46 -21.71 19.77 -6.10
CA ASN A 46 -22.15 21.03 -6.72
C ASN A 46 -21.05 22.10 -6.80
N LYS A 47 -19.92 21.87 -6.12
CA LYS A 47 -18.72 22.71 -6.11
C LYS A 47 -17.52 21.84 -5.78
N LYS A 48 -16.32 22.34 -6.06
CA LYS A 48 -15.06 21.75 -5.61
C LYS A 48 -14.98 21.77 -4.08
N PRO A 49 -14.65 20.65 -3.41
CA PRO A 49 -14.31 20.66 -1.99
C PRO A 49 -12.91 21.25 -1.78
N GLU A 50 -12.74 22.07 -0.75
CA GLU A 50 -11.45 22.65 -0.36
C GLU A 50 -10.75 21.80 0.70
N SER A 51 -11.52 21.10 1.53
CA SER A 51 -11.02 20.19 2.56
C SER A 51 -11.87 18.92 2.68
N VAL A 52 -11.42 18.01 3.54
CA VAL A 52 -12.18 16.79 3.90
C VAL A 52 -13.53 17.14 4.55
N ASP A 53 -13.62 18.25 5.30
CA ASP A 53 -14.85 18.67 5.99
C ASP A 53 -15.96 19.15 5.04
N ASP A 54 -15.61 19.53 3.80
CA ASP A 54 -16.59 19.86 2.76
C ASP A 54 -17.29 18.63 2.17
N LEU A 55 -16.79 17.43 2.45
CA LEU A 55 -17.29 16.20 1.88
C LEU A 55 -18.35 15.56 2.78
N PRO A 56 -19.53 15.21 2.24
CA PRO A 56 -20.55 14.55 3.04
C PRO A 56 -20.15 13.10 3.36
N GLU A 57 -20.55 12.63 4.55
CA GLU A 57 -20.65 11.20 4.83
C GLU A 57 -21.54 10.53 3.75
N TRP A 58 -21.26 9.26 3.49
CA TRP A 58 -22.08 8.44 2.62
C TRP A 58 -22.18 7.02 3.17
N ASN A 59 -22.91 6.15 2.49
CA ASN A 59 -23.12 4.77 2.88
C ASN A 59 -22.98 3.85 1.67
N PHE A 60 -22.79 2.55 1.87
CA PHE A 60 -22.82 1.54 0.83
C PHE A 60 -23.42 0.24 1.38
N ASP A 61 -23.71 -0.70 0.48
CA ASP A 61 -24.19 -2.05 0.85
C ASP A 61 -23.01 -2.93 1.28
N GLY A 62 -22.83 -3.06 2.60
CA GLY A 62 -21.80 -3.86 3.25
C GLY A 62 -21.97 -5.37 3.09
N SER A 63 -23.16 -5.85 2.72
CA SER A 63 -23.37 -7.28 2.44
C SER A 63 -22.65 -7.75 1.18
N SER A 64 -22.40 -6.82 0.26
CA SER A 64 -21.67 -7.05 -0.99
C SER A 64 -20.14 -6.94 -0.84
N THR A 65 -19.65 -6.70 0.38
CA THR A 65 -18.23 -6.40 0.67
C THR A 65 -17.72 -7.06 1.96
N GLU A 66 -18.44 -8.06 2.48
CA GLU A 66 -18.10 -8.80 3.72
C GLU A 66 -18.07 -7.95 5.00
N GLN A 67 -18.77 -6.83 5.02
CA GLN A 67 -18.76 -5.87 6.11
C GLN A 67 -20.04 -5.84 6.94
N ALA A 68 -21.15 -6.36 6.42
CA ALA A 68 -22.44 -6.39 7.12
C ALA A 68 -23.31 -7.59 6.66
N PRO A 69 -24.26 -8.06 7.47
CA PRO A 69 -25.25 -9.05 7.04
C PRO A 69 -26.29 -8.43 6.08
N GLY A 70 -26.99 -9.26 5.32
CA GLY A 70 -27.95 -8.79 4.31
C GLY A 70 -29.22 -8.13 4.86
N ASP A 71 -29.61 -8.42 6.10
CA ASP A 71 -30.79 -7.86 6.78
C ASP A 71 -30.50 -6.57 7.57
N ASN A 72 -29.23 -6.17 7.67
CA ASN A 72 -28.77 -4.88 8.20
C ASN A 72 -27.46 -4.47 7.52
N SER A 73 -27.55 -4.11 6.23
CA SER A 73 -26.38 -4.07 5.34
C SER A 73 -25.73 -2.71 5.17
N ASP A 74 -26.34 -1.62 5.63
CA ASP A 74 -25.76 -0.28 5.48
C ASP A 74 -24.46 -0.16 6.27
N VAL A 75 -23.40 0.28 5.61
CA VAL A 75 -22.12 0.66 6.23
C VAL A 75 -21.80 2.08 5.80
N TYR A 76 -21.40 2.93 6.74
CA TYR A 76 -21.05 4.32 6.48
C TYR A 76 -19.59 4.47 6.05
N ILE A 77 -19.33 5.42 5.14
CA ILE A 77 -18.00 5.87 4.74
C ILE A 77 -17.81 7.33 5.13
N ARG A 78 -16.78 7.58 5.94
CA ARG A 78 -16.39 8.92 6.39
C ARG A 78 -15.11 9.36 5.66
N PRO A 79 -15.14 10.50 4.95
CA PRO A 79 -13.95 11.07 4.34
C PRO A 79 -12.82 11.31 5.35
N VAL A 80 -11.59 10.96 4.98
CA VAL A 80 -10.41 11.11 5.86
C VAL A 80 -9.19 11.72 5.18
N ALA A 81 -9.09 11.60 3.85
CA ALA A 81 -8.08 12.28 3.07
C ALA A 81 -8.61 12.63 1.67
N LEU A 82 -8.11 13.73 1.11
CA LEU A 82 -8.55 14.32 -0.16
C LEU A 82 -7.35 14.48 -1.09
N TYR A 83 -7.49 14.03 -2.34
CA TYR A 83 -6.45 14.12 -3.36
C TYR A 83 -7.03 14.60 -4.69
N PRO A 84 -6.29 15.34 -5.54
CA PRO A 84 -6.66 15.56 -6.93
C PRO A 84 -6.81 14.23 -7.70
N ASP A 85 -7.82 14.11 -8.56
CA ASP A 85 -8.03 12.92 -9.40
C ASP A 85 -7.17 12.99 -10.69
N PRO A 86 -6.10 12.17 -10.83
CA PRO A 86 -5.22 12.20 -12.00
C PRO A 86 -5.83 11.55 -13.25
N ILE A 87 -6.95 10.83 -13.11
CA ILE A 87 -7.61 10.13 -14.21
C ILE A 87 -8.66 11.06 -14.85
N ARG A 88 -9.44 11.75 -14.01
CA ARG A 88 -10.51 12.65 -14.47
C ARG A 88 -10.06 14.10 -14.63
N LEU A 89 -8.97 14.50 -13.97
CA LEU A 89 -8.37 15.83 -14.03
C LEU A 89 -9.31 16.95 -13.55
N GLY A 90 -8.86 18.21 -13.68
CA GLY A 90 -9.65 19.38 -13.33
C GLY A 90 -9.93 19.47 -11.83
N ASP A 91 -11.18 19.79 -11.47
CA ASP A 91 -11.60 19.94 -10.07
C ASP A 91 -12.06 18.62 -9.44
N ASN A 92 -11.94 17.49 -10.14
CA ASN A 92 -12.31 16.17 -9.65
C ASN A 92 -11.32 15.67 -8.58
N VAL A 93 -11.82 14.87 -7.65
CA VAL A 93 -11.07 14.47 -6.47
C VAL A 93 -11.22 12.98 -6.16
N LEU A 94 -10.17 12.41 -5.57
CA LEU A 94 -10.20 11.13 -4.88
C LEU A 94 -10.37 11.39 -3.38
N VAL A 95 -11.17 10.56 -2.73
CA VAL A 95 -11.51 10.67 -1.31
C VAL A 95 -11.23 9.34 -0.67
N MET A 96 -10.17 9.26 0.15
CA MET A 96 -9.99 8.09 1.01
C MET A 96 -11.01 8.16 2.14
N CYS A 97 -11.64 7.03 2.44
CA CYS A 97 -12.64 6.91 3.50
C CYS A 97 -12.31 5.77 4.47
N GLU A 98 -12.76 5.94 5.70
CA GLU A 98 -12.86 4.87 6.70
C GLU A 98 -14.31 4.41 6.86
N THR A 99 -14.50 3.19 7.37
CA THR A 99 -15.80 2.52 7.43
C THR A 99 -16.36 2.42 8.84
N TRP A 100 -17.66 2.62 8.97
CA TRP A 100 -18.37 2.69 10.26
C TRP A 100 -19.67 1.91 10.23
N ASP A 101 -19.96 1.21 11.31
CA ASP A 101 -21.20 0.48 11.50
C ASP A 101 -22.36 1.44 11.83
N PRO A 102 -23.63 1.04 11.61
CA PRO A 102 -24.78 1.90 11.85
C PRO A 102 -24.97 2.39 13.28
N ASP A 103 -24.39 1.69 14.25
CA ASP A 103 -24.41 2.09 15.66
C ASP A 103 -23.37 3.16 15.99
N GLY A 104 -22.58 3.59 15.01
CA GLY A 104 -21.55 4.60 15.16
C GLY A 104 -20.20 4.06 15.61
N THR A 105 -20.03 2.73 15.71
CA THR A 105 -18.73 2.11 16.01
C THR A 105 -17.88 1.90 14.74
N PRO A 106 -16.54 1.87 14.83
CA PRO A 106 -15.70 1.55 13.69
C PRO A 106 -16.02 0.15 13.17
N ASN A 107 -16.22 -0.01 11.86
CA ASN A 107 -16.44 -1.33 11.28
C ASN A 107 -15.25 -2.25 11.57
N LYS A 108 -15.47 -3.56 11.69
CA LYS A 108 -14.41 -4.55 11.99
C LYS A 108 -13.18 -4.48 11.07
N SER A 109 -13.31 -3.98 9.84
CA SER A 109 -12.20 -3.84 8.88
C SER A 109 -11.58 -2.43 8.88
N ASN A 110 -12.02 -1.54 9.76
CA ASN A 110 -11.50 -0.17 9.89
C ASN A 110 -10.24 -0.15 10.78
N PHE A 111 -9.14 -0.70 10.26
CA PHE A 111 -7.85 -0.66 10.95
C PHE A 111 -7.24 0.74 11.01
N ARG A 112 -7.72 1.67 10.16
CA ARG A 112 -7.31 3.07 10.17
C ARG A 112 -7.66 3.75 11.49
N HIS A 113 -8.83 3.48 12.06
CA HIS A 113 -9.30 4.13 13.28
C HIS A 113 -8.31 3.97 14.44
N ASP A 114 -7.91 2.73 14.75
CA ASP A 114 -6.99 2.46 15.84
C ASP A 114 -5.57 2.94 15.54
N ALA A 115 -5.12 2.80 14.29
CA ALA A 115 -3.84 3.34 13.86
C ALA A 115 -3.80 4.87 14.04
N ALA A 116 -4.84 5.60 13.63
CA ALA A 116 -4.92 7.06 13.77
C ALA A 116 -4.82 7.49 15.24
N ARG A 117 -5.55 6.81 16.14
CA ARG A 117 -5.50 7.07 17.59
C ARG A 117 -4.10 6.80 18.17
N LEU A 118 -3.45 5.73 17.74
CA LEU A 118 -2.07 5.42 18.16
C LEU A 118 -1.09 6.49 17.70
N MET A 119 -1.22 6.97 16.45
CA MET A 119 -0.37 8.02 15.90
C MET A 119 -0.57 9.35 16.65
N GLU A 120 -1.82 9.72 16.94
CA GLU A 120 -2.16 10.93 17.68
C GLU A 120 -1.60 10.90 19.11
N ALA A 121 -1.79 9.80 19.83
CA ALA A 121 -1.28 9.62 21.19
C ALA A 121 0.27 9.65 21.26
N ASN A 122 0.95 9.47 20.14
CA ASN A 122 2.40 9.43 20.03
C ASN A 122 2.98 10.54 19.13
N ALA A 123 2.21 11.59 18.85
CA ALA A 123 2.59 12.67 17.93
C ALA A 123 3.89 13.38 18.33
N GLN A 124 4.24 13.42 19.62
CA GLN A 124 5.50 13.99 20.11
C GLN A 124 6.75 13.33 19.51
N HIS A 125 6.64 12.07 19.06
CA HIS A 125 7.75 11.31 18.48
C HIS A 125 7.94 11.58 16.98
N GLN A 126 7.01 12.28 16.31
CA GLN A 126 7.07 12.64 14.87
C GLN A 126 7.52 11.45 14.01
N ILE A 127 6.77 10.36 14.10
CA ILE A 127 7.13 9.07 13.52
C ILE A 127 6.94 9.16 12.00
N TRP A 128 8.02 8.94 11.27
CA TRP A 128 8.03 8.87 9.82
C TRP A 128 8.11 7.43 9.36
N PHE A 129 7.37 7.15 8.31
CA PHE A 129 7.39 5.89 7.62
C PHE A 129 7.70 6.07 6.14
N GLY A 130 8.33 5.07 5.52
CA GLY A 130 8.42 4.94 4.08
C GLY A 130 8.26 3.48 3.67
N LEU A 131 7.30 3.17 2.80
CA LEU A 131 6.95 1.79 2.43
C LEU A 131 7.32 1.50 0.99
N GLU A 132 7.97 0.36 0.81
CA GLU A 132 8.43 -0.19 -0.47
C GLU A 132 7.40 -1.21 -0.97
N GLN A 133 6.43 -0.79 -1.77
CA GLN A 133 5.38 -1.66 -2.28
C GLN A 133 5.88 -2.43 -3.49
N GLU A 134 6.19 -3.71 -3.30
CA GLU A 134 6.41 -4.64 -4.40
C GLU A 134 5.08 -5.21 -4.90
N TYR A 135 5.00 -5.47 -6.20
CA TYR A 135 3.82 -6.07 -6.84
C TYR A 135 4.20 -6.79 -8.12
N THR A 136 3.36 -7.73 -8.55
CA THR A 136 3.52 -8.43 -9.82
C THR A 136 2.37 -8.13 -10.77
N LEU A 137 2.70 -7.78 -12.00
CA LEU A 137 1.72 -7.59 -13.06
C LEU A 137 1.41 -8.95 -13.70
N LEU A 138 0.13 -9.28 -13.77
CA LEU A 138 -0.37 -10.51 -14.38
C LEU A 138 -1.20 -10.17 -15.63
N GLY A 139 -1.18 -11.07 -16.61
CA GLY A 139 -2.11 -11.02 -17.73
C GLY A 139 -3.55 -11.32 -17.32
N PRO A 140 -4.52 -11.17 -18.24
CA PRO A 140 -5.92 -11.51 -17.99
C PRO A 140 -6.14 -12.96 -17.57
N ASP A 141 -5.26 -13.87 -17.99
CA ASP A 141 -5.22 -15.29 -17.63
C ASP A 141 -4.70 -15.56 -16.22
N GLY A 142 -4.20 -14.53 -15.52
CA GLY A 142 -3.61 -14.67 -14.18
C GLY A 142 -2.16 -15.15 -14.19
N TRP A 143 -1.53 -15.30 -15.37
CA TRP A 143 -0.12 -15.63 -15.48
C TRP A 143 0.74 -14.35 -15.48
N PRO A 144 2.00 -14.34 -14.98
CA PRO A 144 2.82 -13.14 -15.00
C PRO A 144 2.94 -12.52 -16.40
N TYR A 145 2.74 -11.21 -16.47
CA TYR A 145 2.60 -10.51 -17.73
C TYR A 145 3.91 -10.58 -18.53
N GLY A 146 3.81 -10.97 -19.81
CA GLY A 146 4.95 -11.09 -20.70
C GLY A 146 5.72 -12.41 -20.59
N TRP A 147 5.31 -13.33 -19.69
CA TRP A 147 5.89 -14.66 -19.64
C TRP A 147 5.41 -15.55 -20.79
N PRO A 148 6.21 -16.56 -21.21
CA PRO A 148 5.74 -17.55 -22.18
C PRO A 148 4.49 -18.26 -21.67
N LYS A 149 3.46 -18.39 -22.53
CA LYS A 149 2.23 -19.12 -22.18
C LYS A 149 2.57 -20.57 -21.79
N GLY A 150 2.22 -20.97 -20.59
CA GLY A 150 2.51 -22.31 -20.07
C GLY A 150 4.01 -22.59 -19.84
N GLY A 151 4.84 -21.54 -19.77
CA GLY A 151 6.28 -21.67 -19.58
C GLY A 151 6.88 -20.55 -18.72
N PHE A 152 8.20 -20.59 -18.61
CA PHE A 152 8.99 -19.69 -17.78
C PHE A 152 9.98 -18.89 -18.64
N PRO A 153 10.30 -17.65 -18.26
CA PRO A 153 11.40 -16.91 -18.87
C PRO A 153 12.76 -17.48 -18.42
N ALA A 154 13.85 -16.85 -18.84
CA ALA A 154 15.18 -17.20 -18.34
C ALA A 154 15.28 -16.99 -16.81
N PRO A 155 16.22 -17.64 -16.10
CA PRO A 155 16.41 -17.47 -14.67
C PRO A 155 16.61 -16.01 -14.24
N GLN A 156 16.31 -15.72 -12.97
CA GLN A 156 16.47 -14.39 -12.38
C GLN A 156 17.92 -13.88 -12.45
N GLY A 157 18.09 -12.56 -12.51
CA GLY A 157 19.40 -11.92 -12.66
C GLY A 157 19.36 -10.65 -13.52
N PRO A 158 18.97 -10.73 -14.81
CA PRO A 158 19.02 -9.58 -15.72
C PRO A 158 17.84 -8.60 -15.58
N TYR A 159 16.86 -8.90 -14.72
CA TYR A 159 15.58 -8.19 -14.63
C TYR A 159 15.62 -7.00 -13.66
N TYR A 160 16.23 -7.18 -12.48
CA TYR A 160 16.34 -6.12 -11.46
C TYR A 160 17.00 -4.88 -12.04
N CYS A 161 16.32 -3.72 -11.95
CA CYS A 161 16.75 -2.46 -12.56
C CYS A 161 17.14 -2.57 -14.05
N GLY A 162 16.54 -3.52 -14.77
CA GLY A 162 16.86 -3.81 -16.16
C GLY A 162 16.38 -2.74 -17.15
N VAL A 163 16.94 -2.79 -18.36
CA VAL A 163 16.55 -1.97 -19.50
C VAL A 163 16.55 -2.82 -20.78
N GLY A 164 15.55 -2.58 -21.64
CA GLY A 164 15.42 -3.25 -22.95
C GLY A 164 14.42 -4.40 -22.98
N THR A 165 13.96 -4.70 -24.20
CA THR A 165 13.04 -5.81 -24.50
C THR A 165 13.62 -7.14 -24.03
N GLY A 166 12.78 -7.98 -23.42
CA GLY A 166 13.18 -9.27 -22.85
C GLY A 166 13.75 -9.20 -21.43
N ARG A 167 13.93 -7.99 -20.87
CA ARG A 167 14.27 -7.77 -19.46
C ARG A 167 13.18 -7.02 -18.71
N VAL A 168 12.52 -6.10 -19.39
CA VAL A 168 11.52 -5.20 -18.81
C VAL A 168 10.16 -5.48 -19.43
N PHE A 169 9.14 -5.62 -18.59
CA PHE A 169 7.76 -5.88 -18.99
C PHE A 169 6.85 -4.85 -18.34
N CYS A 170 5.95 -4.24 -19.13
CA CYS A 170 4.92 -3.30 -18.65
C CYS A 170 5.41 -2.01 -18.00
N ARG A 171 6.56 -1.46 -18.42
CA ARG A 171 7.05 -0.16 -17.92
C ARG A 171 6.03 0.97 -18.11
N ASP A 172 5.20 0.91 -19.15
CA ASP A 172 4.17 1.93 -19.41
C ASP A 172 3.19 2.10 -18.23
N ILE A 173 2.83 1.01 -17.55
CA ILE A 173 1.96 1.05 -16.36
C ILE A 173 2.68 1.75 -15.20
N VAL A 174 3.97 1.45 -15.02
CA VAL A 174 4.81 2.02 -13.94
C VAL A 174 4.99 3.52 -14.14
N GLU A 175 5.31 3.95 -15.37
CA GLU A 175 5.49 5.38 -15.70
C GLU A 175 4.19 6.17 -15.57
N ALA A 176 3.05 5.57 -15.99
CA ALA A 176 1.73 6.18 -15.82
C ALA A 176 1.36 6.31 -14.34
N HIS A 177 1.56 5.24 -13.56
CA HIS A 177 1.30 5.23 -12.11
C HIS A 177 2.15 6.25 -11.37
N HIS A 178 3.45 6.30 -11.67
CA HIS A 178 4.36 7.24 -11.02
C HIS A 178 3.92 8.69 -11.23
N LYS A 179 3.55 9.06 -12.48
CA LYS A 179 3.02 10.38 -12.80
C LYS A 179 1.66 10.66 -12.17
N ALA A 180 0.78 9.66 -12.12
CA ALA A 180 -0.53 9.80 -11.49
C ALA A 180 -0.41 10.05 -9.98
N CYS A 181 0.48 9.34 -9.30
CA CYS A 181 0.80 9.58 -7.89
C CYS A 181 1.34 11.00 -7.65
N MET A 182 2.30 11.45 -8.46
CA MET A 182 2.82 12.83 -8.36
C MET A 182 1.72 13.88 -8.56
N TYR A 183 0.83 13.70 -9.55
CA TYR A 183 -0.29 14.62 -9.78
C TYR A 183 -1.28 14.63 -8.61
N ALA A 184 -1.57 13.46 -8.05
CA ALA A 184 -2.45 13.32 -6.89
C ALA A 184 -1.83 13.86 -5.58
N GLY A 185 -0.55 14.28 -5.59
CA GLY A 185 0.14 14.73 -4.38
C GLY A 185 0.48 13.60 -3.41
N ILE A 186 0.58 12.37 -3.90
CA ILE A 186 1.13 11.25 -3.14
C ILE A 186 2.65 11.43 -3.10
N GLU A 187 3.23 11.23 -1.92
CA GLU A 187 4.67 11.31 -1.63
C GLU A 187 5.40 10.07 -2.18
N ILE A 188 5.28 9.86 -3.49
CA ILE A 188 5.99 8.79 -4.19
C ILE A 188 7.46 9.17 -4.33
N SER A 189 8.35 8.38 -3.75
CA SER A 189 9.79 8.70 -3.67
C SER A 189 10.65 7.97 -4.70
N GLY A 190 10.11 6.94 -5.35
CA GLY A 190 10.83 6.22 -6.39
C GLY A 190 10.07 5.02 -6.94
N THR A 191 10.70 4.38 -7.94
CA THR A 191 10.27 3.10 -8.53
C THR A 191 11.49 2.32 -9.04
N ASN A 192 11.37 0.99 -9.10
CA ASN A 192 12.35 0.13 -9.77
C ASN A 192 11.69 -1.14 -10.32
N ALA A 193 12.31 -1.72 -11.35
CA ALA A 193 11.99 -3.09 -11.77
C ALA A 193 12.59 -4.06 -10.74
N GLU A 194 11.78 -5.03 -10.30
CA GLU A 194 12.20 -5.99 -9.29
C GLU A 194 12.87 -7.23 -9.89
N VAL A 195 13.34 -8.13 -9.02
CA VAL A 195 14.12 -9.31 -9.39
C VAL A 195 13.35 -10.29 -10.29
N MET A 196 12.06 -10.51 -10.02
CA MET A 196 11.22 -11.38 -10.86
C MET A 196 10.74 -10.60 -12.11
N PRO A 197 10.81 -11.17 -13.32
CA PRO A 197 10.34 -10.49 -14.52
C PRO A 197 8.83 -10.22 -14.46
N GLY A 198 8.43 -8.97 -14.65
CA GLY A 198 7.04 -8.51 -14.48
C GLY A 198 6.68 -8.10 -13.04
N GLN A 199 7.64 -8.22 -12.11
CA GLN A 199 7.58 -7.64 -10.77
C GLN A 199 8.18 -6.23 -10.76
N TRP A 200 7.58 -5.36 -9.97
CA TRP A 200 7.96 -3.96 -9.85
C TRP A 200 7.81 -3.50 -8.40
N GLU A 201 8.45 -2.39 -8.09
CA GLU A 201 8.34 -1.71 -6.80
C GLU A 201 8.09 -0.22 -7.01
N TYR A 202 7.31 0.37 -6.11
CA TYR A 202 7.26 1.81 -5.89
C TYR A 202 7.36 2.13 -4.40
N GLN A 203 7.95 3.27 -4.07
CA GLN A 203 8.12 3.70 -2.68
C GLN A 203 7.20 4.89 -2.36
N VAL A 204 6.52 4.84 -1.22
CA VAL A 204 5.73 5.96 -0.67
C VAL A 204 6.35 6.42 0.64
N GLY A 205 6.61 7.71 0.76
CA GLY A 205 7.17 8.36 1.94
C GLY A 205 8.53 9.02 1.68
N PRO A 206 9.09 9.73 2.68
CA PRO A 206 8.69 9.68 4.08
C PRO A 206 7.37 10.42 4.37
N CYS A 207 6.42 9.75 5.03
CA CYS A 207 5.17 10.34 5.51
C CYS A 207 5.10 10.24 7.04
N GLU A 208 4.53 11.27 7.68
CA GLU A 208 4.31 11.27 9.13
C GLU A 208 3.01 10.56 9.52
N GLY A 209 3.11 9.62 10.46
CA GLY A 209 1.97 8.97 11.10
C GLY A 209 0.96 8.36 10.12
N ILE A 210 -0.31 8.72 10.32
CA ILE A 210 -1.46 8.12 9.61
C ILE A 210 -1.46 8.41 8.10
N ALA A 211 -0.84 9.52 7.68
CA ALA A 211 -0.84 9.96 6.29
C ALA A 211 -0.18 8.94 5.35
N LEU A 212 0.78 8.16 5.84
CA LEU A 212 1.39 7.09 5.05
C LEU A 212 0.35 6.05 4.60
N GLY A 213 -0.49 5.58 5.52
CA GLY A 213 -1.49 4.56 5.22
C GLY A 213 -2.53 5.08 4.23
N ASP A 214 -2.98 6.32 4.43
CA ASP A 214 -3.90 7.01 3.51
C ASP A 214 -3.31 7.07 2.09
N GLN A 215 -2.06 7.51 1.97
CA GLN A 215 -1.39 7.64 0.67
C GLN A 215 -1.08 6.30 0.00
N LEU A 216 -0.64 5.29 0.76
CA LEU A 216 -0.35 3.98 0.19
C LEU A 216 -1.63 3.33 -0.35
N TRP A 217 -2.75 3.41 0.37
CA TRP A 217 -4.02 2.86 -0.13
C TRP A 217 -4.51 3.55 -1.42
N VAL A 218 -4.43 4.88 -1.49
CA VAL A 218 -4.79 5.61 -2.72
C VAL A 218 -3.80 5.30 -3.85
N SER A 219 -2.51 5.13 -3.56
CA SER A 219 -1.52 4.72 -4.57
C SER A 219 -1.80 3.31 -5.12
N ARG A 220 -2.23 2.36 -4.28
CA ARG A 220 -2.64 1.01 -4.68
C ARG A 220 -3.90 1.08 -5.56
N TRP A 221 -4.86 1.93 -5.19
CA TRP A 221 -6.06 2.15 -5.99
C TRP A 221 -5.71 2.68 -7.38
N LEU A 222 -4.84 3.69 -7.46
CA LEU A 222 -4.35 4.21 -8.75
C LEU A 222 -3.66 3.13 -9.58
N LEU A 223 -2.85 2.27 -8.96
CA LEU A 223 -2.17 1.18 -9.66
C LEU A 223 -3.17 0.19 -10.26
N HIS A 224 -4.21 -0.21 -9.52
CA HIS A 224 -5.29 -1.04 -10.04
C HIS A 224 -6.03 -0.35 -11.19
N ARG A 225 -6.42 0.92 -11.00
CA ARG A 225 -7.20 1.68 -11.98
C ARG A 225 -6.45 1.92 -13.28
N ILE A 226 -5.14 2.10 -13.21
CA ILE A 226 -4.26 2.19 -14.37
C ILE A 226 -4.10 0.80 -14.98
N GLY A 227 -3.84 -0.25 -14.19
CA GLY A 227 -3.75 -1.63 -14.68
C GLY A 227 -4.96 -2.07 -15.53
N GLU A 228 -6.17 -1.66 -15.13
CA GLU A 228 -7.42 -1.88 -15.88
C GLU A 228 -7.34 -1.34 -17.32
N GLU A 229 -6.73 -0.17 -17.56
CA GLU A 229 -6.61 0.43 -18.89
C GLU A 229 -5.68 -0.35 -19.83
N PHE A 230 -4.71 -1.07 -19.26
CA PHE A 230 -3.75 -1.91 -19.98
C PHE A 230 -4.15 -3.39 -20.00
N GLY A 231 -5.30 -3.75 -19.41
CA GLY A 231 -5.75 -5.14 -19.27
C GLY A 231 -4.83 -5.99 -18.38
N ALA A 232 -4.05 -5.35 -17.50
CA ALA A 232 -3.17 -6.02 -16.56
C ALA A 232 -3.87 -6.16 -15.19
N LYS A 233 -3.72 -7.33 -14.57
CA LYS A 233 -4.10 -7.54 -13.18
C LYS A 233 -2.90 -7.21 -12.29
N VAL A 234 -3.13 -6.49 -11.20
CA VAL A 234 -2.12 -6.21 -10.18
C VAL A 234 -2.27 -7.24 -9.08
N SER A 235 -1.19 -7.94 -8.75
CA SER A 235 -1.14 -8.87 -7.64
C SER A 235 -0.19 -8.36 -6.56
N PHE A 236 -0.74 -8.23 -5.34
CA PHE A 236 0.03 -8.04 -4.12
C PHE A 236 0.26 -9.36 -3.36
N GLN A 237 0.05 -10.52 -3.98
CA GLN A 237 0.30 -11.80 -3.31
C GLN A 237 1.78 -11.91 -2.93
N PRO A 238 2.12 -12.33 -1.70
CA PRO A 238 3.51 -12.38 -1.23
C PRO A 238 4.40 -13.36 -2.00
N LYS A 239 3.80 -14.38 -2.60
CA LYS A 239 4.50 -15.37 -3.42
C LYS A 239 3.62 -15.73 -4.64
N PRO A 240 3.63 -14.89 -5.69
CA PRO A 240 2.72 -15.05 -6.84
C PRO A 240 3.07 -16.26 -7.71
N VAL A 241 4.34 -16.66 -7.74
CA VAL A 241 4.82 -17.86 -8.45
C VAL A 241 5.62 -18.73 -7.48
N PRO A 242 5.26 -20.02 -7.29
CA PRO A 242 6.03 -20.95 -6.49
C PRO A 242 7.42 -21.22 -7.06
N GLY A 243 8.34 -21.70 -6.21
CA GLY A 243 9.70 -22.09 -6.61
C GLY A 243 10.71 -20.94 -6.55
N ASP A 244 11.71 -21.01 -7.45
CA ASP A 244 12.92 -20.18 -7.48
C ASP A 244 12.69 -18.79 -8.12
N TRP A 245 11.57 -18.17 -7.75
CA TRP A 245 11.19 -16.80 -8.14
C TRP A 245 11.03 -15.96 -6.89
N ASN A 246 11.42 -14.68 -6.92
CA ASN A 246 11.27 -13.81 -5.77
C ASN A 246 9.80 -13.68 -5.35
N GLY A 247 9.58 -13.49 -4.06
CA GLY A 247 8.28 -13.07 -3.54
C GLY A 247 8.15 -11.55 -3.55
N ALA A 248 7.00 -11.04 -3.11
CA ALA A 248 6.68 -9.62 -3.04
C ALA A 248 6.54 -9.14 -1.57
N GLY A 249 7.35 -8.16 -1.19
CA GLY A 249 7.39 -7.54 0.13
C GLY A 249 6.65 -6.20 0.23
N LEU A 250 6.54 -5.71 1.46
CA LEU A 250 6.18 -4.32 1.77
C LEU A 250 7.16 -3.78 2.81
N HIS A 251 8.44 -3.63 2.43
CA HIS A 251 9.45 -3.23 3.41
C HIS A 251 9.07 -1.88 4.01
N THR A 252 9.14 -1.80 5.34
CA THR A 252 8.67 -0.65 6.10
C THR A 252 9.84 0.04 6.76
N ASN A 253 10.23 1.20 6.21
CA ASN A 253 11.24 2.08 6.78
C ASN A 253 10.60 2.92 7.89
N VAL A 254 11.24 3.00 9.06
CA VAL A 254 10.67 3.64 10.26
C VAL A 254 11.72 4.51 10.95
N SER A 255 11.34 5.73 11.31
CA SER A 255 12.12 6.58 12.22
C SER A 255 11.24 7.44 13.11
N SER A 256 11.68 7.71 14.32
CA SER A 256 11.16 8.80 15.14
C SER A 256 12.10 10.00 15.12
N LYS A 257 11.66 11.14 15.65
CA LYS A 257 12.51 12.32 15.84
C LYS A 257 13.81 11.95 16.54
N GLU A 258 13.75 11.18 17.62
CA GLU A 258 14.91 10.78 18.41
C GLU A 258 15.86 9.85 17.64
N MET A 259 15.33 9.04 16.71
CA MET A 259 16.17 8.20 15.83
C MET A 259 16.92 9.04 14.78
N ARG A 260 16.33 10.15 14.32
CA ARG A 260 16.91 11.03 13.31
C ARG A 260 17.95 12.00 13.86
N GLU A 261 17.92 12.28 15.17
CA GLU A 261 18.85 13.18 15.86
C GLU A 261 20.21 12.53 16.19
N GLU A 262 21.18 13.34 16.62
CA GLU A 262 22.52 12.88 16.97
C GLU A 262 22.50 11.83 18.10
N GLY A 263 23.20 10.71 17.90
CA GLY A 263 23.13 9.56 18.81
C GLY A 263 21.84 8.75 18.70
N GLY A 264 21.05 8.94 17.64
CA GLY A 264 19.78 8.26 17.39
C GLY A 264 19.86 6.74 17.25
N MET A 265 21.06 6.18 16.98
CA MET A 265 21.26 4.73 16.89
C MET A 265 20.82 3.99 18.17
N LYS A 266 21.01 4.60 19.35
CA LYS A 266 20.55 4.00 20.61
C LYS A 266 19.03 3.76 20.63
N HIS A 267 18.26 4.62 19.97
CA HIS A 267 16.81 4.48 19.84
C HIS A 267 16.44 3.40 18.82
N ILE A 268 17.20 3.27 17.73
CA ILE A 268 17.05 2.18 16.76
C ILE A 268 17.30 0.82 17.43
N GLU A 269 18.41 0.68 18.16
CA GLU A 269 18.73 -0.56 18.88
C GLU A 269 17.70 -0.90 19.97
N ALA A 270 17.16 0.12 20.66
CA ALA A 270 16.08 -0.07 21.61
C ALA A 270 14.79 -0.55 20.94
N ALA A 271 14.47 -0.05 19.74
CA ALA A 271 13.33 -0.54 18.96
C ALA A 271 13.51 -2.01 18.55
N MET A 272 14.73 -2.45 18.22
CA MET A 272 14.98 -3.85 17.84
C MET A 272 14.62 -4.82 18.96
N LYS A 273 14.97 -4.51 20.20
CA LYS A 273 14.63 -5.33 21.38
C LYS A 273 13.10 -5.44 21.57
N LYS A 274 12.37 -4.34 21.32
CA LYS A 274 10.90 -4.32 21.42
C LYS A 274 10.24 -5.14 20.30
N LEU A 275 10.71 -4.97 19.06
CA LEU A 275 10.22 -5.72 17.90
C LEU A 275 10.49 -7.23 18.01
N GLU A 276 11.65 -7.61 18.56
CA GLU A 276 11.99 -9.00 18.86
C GLU A 276 10.98 -9.61 19.83
N GLY A 277 10.66 -8.91 20.92
CA GLY A 277 9.72 -9.38 21.94
C GLY A 277 8.28 -9.55 21.45
N ARG A 278 7.90 -8.91 20.33
CA ARG A 278 6.56 -8.99 19.73
C ARG A 278 6.55 -9.57 18.32
N HIS A 279 7.61 -10.29 17.93
CA HIS A 279 7.75 -10.80 16.56
C HIS A 279 6.52 -11.59 16.08
N VAL A 280 6.01 -12.52 16.91
CA VAL A 280 4.84 -13.35 16.59
C VAL A 280 3.58 -12.50 16.39
N ASP A 281 3.39 -11.43 17.17
CA ASP A 281 2.22 -10.57 17.04
C ASP A 281 2.28 -9.72 15.77
N HIS A 282 3.47 -9.21 15.42
CA HIS A 282 3.68 -8.54 14.13
C HIS A 282 3.37 -9.46 12.96
N MET A 283 3.82 -10.71 12.99
CA MET A 283 3.59 -11.65 11.88
C MET A 283 2.10 -11.93 11.62
N LYS A 284 1.23 -11.83 12.64
CA LYS A 284 -0.24 -12.01 12.47
C LYS A 284 -0.87 -10.93 11.60
N VAL A 285 -0.28 -9.74 11.52
CA VAL A 285 -0.82 -8.58 10.77
C VAL A 285 0.04 -8.19 9.56
N TYR A 286 1.11 -8.94 9.30
CA TYR A 286 2.08 -8.66 8.23
C TYR A 286 1.72 -9.27 6.87
N GLY A 287 0.41 -9.47 6.63
CA GLY A 287 -0.14 -9.99 5.39
C GLY A 287 -0.33 -11.52 5.38
N GLU A 288 -1.45 -11.97 4.82
CA GLU A 288 -1.77 -13.38 4.68
C GLU A 288 -0.89 -14.06 3.62
N GLY A 289 -0.49 -15.32 3.84
CA GLY A 289 0.33 -16.11 2.91
C GLY A 289 1.82 -15.77 2.95
N ASN A 290 2.26 -15.01 3.95
CA ASN A 290 3.64 -14.55 4.08
C ASN A 290 4.64 -15.68 4.37
N GLU A 291 4.17 -16.81 4.91
CA GLU A 291 4.96 -18.04 5.12
C GLU A 291 5.52 -18.61 3.82
N ALA A 292 4.82 -18.43 2.69
CA ALA A 292 5.30 -18.86 1.38
C ALA A 292 6.44 -17.95 0.85
N ARG A 293 6.56 -16.73 1.39
CA ARG A 293 7.60 -15.75 1.05
C ARG A 293 8.80 -15.86 2.00
N MET A 294 8.56 -15.80 3.31
CA MET A 294 9.57 -15.72 4.37
C MET A 294 10.18 -17.07 4.74
N THR A 295 10.88 -17.66 3.79
CA THR A 295 11.49 -18.99 3.90
C THR A 295 12.96 -18.96 4.35
N GLY A 296 13.57 -17.77 4.42
CA GLY A 296 15.02 -17.62 4.58
C GLY A 296 15.81 -17.62 3.25
N GLY A 297 15.15 -17.95 2.14
CA GLY A 297 15.67 -17.76 0.79
C GLY A 297 15.27 -16.40 0.19
N HIS A 298 15.77 -16.10 -1.01
CA HIS A 298 15.33 -14.94 -1.82
C HIS A 298 15.31 -13.59 -1.07
N GLU A 299 16.38 -13.26 -0.35
CA GLU A 299 16.50 -11.99 0.40
C GLU A 299 15.46 -11.77 1.51
N THR A 300 14.94 -12.85 2.10
CA THR A 300 14.04 -12.82 3.27
C THR A 300 14.64 -13.57 4.46
N SER A 301 14.18 -13.25 5.68
CA SER A 301 14.45 -14.09 6.85
C SER A 301 13.43 -15.24 6.94
N SER A 302 13.70 -16.21 7.81
CA SER A 302 12.67 -17.16 8.26
C SER A 302 11.53 -16.42 8.95
N ILE A 303 10.29 -16.90 8.76
CA ILE A 303 9.10 -16.37 9.43
C ILE A 303 9.08 -16.62 10.95
N ASP A 304 9.81 -17.62 11.43
CA ASP A 304 9.76 -18.05 12.85
C ASP A 304 10.78 -17.34 13.73
N LYS A 305 11.77 -16.67 13.13
CA LYS A 305 12.93 -16.13 13.84
C LYS A 305 13.11 -14.65 13.51
N PHE A 306 13.08 -13.83 14.55
CA PHE A 306 13.50 -12.44 14.44
C PHE A 306 15.02 -12.36 14.34
N SER A 307 15.51 -11.49 13.45
CA SER A 307 16.93 -11.15 13.33
C SER A 307 17.08 -9.74 12.80
N TRP A 308 18.18 -9.08 13.15
CA TRP A 308 18.52 -7.78 12.58
C TRP A 308 20.01 -7.62 12.35
N GLY A 309 20.39 -6.74 11.42
CA GLY A 309 21.78 -6.48 11.11
C GLY A 309 22.02 -5.27 10.21
N VAL A 310 23.24 -4.74 10.26
CA VAL A 310 23.65 -3.63 9.40
C VAL A 310 23.85 -4.15 7.97
N ALA A 311 23.12 -3.54 7.02
CA ALA A 311 23.16 -3.89 5.60
C ALA A 311 22.94 -5.38 5.29
N ASN A 312 22.23 -6.11 6.17
CA ASN A 312 21.92 -7.52 5.97
C ASN A 312 20.51 -7.68 5.37
N ARG A 313 20.43 -8.05 4.09
CA ARG A 313 19.15 -8.28 3.40
C ARG A 313 18.45 -9.57 3.85
N GLY A 314 19.18 -10.55 4.40
CA GLY A 314 18.59 -11.80 4.92
C GLY A 314 18.07 -11.69 6.35
N SER A 315 18.17 -10.52 6.98
CA SER A 315 17.61 -10.26 8.31
C SER A 315 16.16 -9.83 8.24
N SER A 316 15.42 -10.04 9.34
CA SER A 316 14.05 -9.57 9.48
C SER A 316 13.98 -8.05 9.47
N VAL A 317 14.92 -7.39 10.15
CA VAL A 317 15.08 -5.94 10.14
C VAL A 317 16.49 -5.57 9.67
N ARG A 318 16.59 -4.60 8.76
CA ARG A 318 17.86 -4.09 8.25
C ARG A 318 18.10 -2.69 8.79
N ILE A 319 19.31 -2.43 9.27
CA ILE A 319 19.78 -1.06 9.50
C ILE A 319 20.62 -0.66 8.28
N PRO A 320 20.25 0.41 7.55
CA PRO A 320 21.03 0.87 6.40
C PRO A 320 22.47 1.19 6.79
N ARG A 321 23.41 0.90 5.88
CA ARG A 321 24.85 1.15 6.11
C ARG A 321 25.13 2.61 6.44
N GLN A 322 24.41 3.53 5.79
CA GLN A 322 24.56 4.97 6.03
C GLN A 322 24.10 5.35 7.44
N CYS A 323 22.96 4.80 7.92
CA CYS A 323 22.49 5.05 9.29
C CYS A 323 23.48 4.51 10.34
N ALA A 324 24.09 3.35 10.08
CA ALA A 324 25.14 2.80 10.93
C ALA A 324 26.40 3.67 10.97
N LYS A 325 26.79 4.23 9.82
CA LYS A 325 27.93 5.14 9.71
C LYS A 325 27.68 6.48 10.42
N ASP A 326 26.49 7.04 10.27
CA ASP A 326 26.14 8.36 10.80
C ASP A 326 25.65 8.32 12.25
N GLY A 327 25.42 7.12 12.80
CA GLY A 327 24.93 6.94 14.16
C GLY A 327 23.48 7.39 14.39
N LYS A 328 22.70 7.57 13.32
CA LYS A 328 21.30 8.04 13.32
C LYS A 328 20.58 7.73 12.01
N GLY A 329 19.26 7.85 11.99
CA GLY A 329 18.42 7.70 10.81
C GLY A 329 17.19 6.84 11.06
N TYR A 330 17.09 5.71 10.35
CA TYR A 330 15.93 4.83 10.34
C TYR A 330 16.34 3.34 10.34
N PHE A 331 15.38 2.45 10.55
CA PHE A 331 15.51 1.02 10.29
C PHE A 331 14.45 0.57 9.27
N GLU A 332 14.67 -0.58 8.65
CA GLU A 332 13.79 -1.16 7.62
C GLU A 332 13.30 -2.53 8.07
N ASP A 333 12.02 -2.64 8.40
CA ASP A 333 11.36 -3.92 8.67
C ASP A 333 11.00 -4.61 7.35
N ARG A 334 11.66 -5.73 7.05
CA ARG A 334 11.53 -6.47 5.79
C ARG A 334 10.48 -7.58 5.84
N ARG A 335 9.87 -7.76 7.02
CA ARG A 335 8.89 -8.82 7.28
C ARG A 335 7.49 -8.57 6.72
N PRO A 336 6.97 -7.34 6.56
CA PRO A 336 5.64 -7.17 6.00
C PRO A 336 5.57 -7.65 4.54
N ALA A 337 4.48 -8.32 4.21
CA ALA A 337 4.23 -8.80 2.86
C ALA A 337 3.52 -7.74 2.00
N SER A 338 3.63 -7.86 0.68
CA SER A 338 3.07 -6.90 -0.28
C SER A 338 1.56 -6.65 -0.14
N ASN A 339 0.78 -7.63 0.36
CA ASN A 339 -0.67 -7.50 0.60
C ASN A 339 -1.04 -6.98 1.99
N GLY A 340 -0.06 -6.68 2.86
CA GLY A 340 -0.34 -6.20 4.21
C GLY A 340 -1.09 -4.87 4.21
N ASP A 341 -1.93 -4.65 5.22
CA ASP A 341 -2.57 -3.36 5.45
C ASP A 341 -1.56 -2.39 6.09
N PRO A 342 -1.21 -1.26 5.44
CA PRO A 342 -0.32 -0.26 6.02
C PRO A 342 -0.82 0.28 7.36
N TYR A 343 -2.12 0.37 7.62
CA TYR A 343 -2.64 0.81 8.93
C TYR A 343 -2.30 -0.18 10.03
N SER A 344 -2.55 -1.47 9.80
CA SER A 344 -2.21 -2.52 10.76
C SER A 344 -0.70 -2.62 10.99
N ILE A 345 0.10 -2.54 9.92
CA ILE A 345 1.57 -2.61 10.00
C ILE A 345 2.14 -1.41 10.76
N THR A 346 1.75 -0.19 10.39
CA THR A 346 2.27 1.01 11.05
C THR A 346 1.76 1.13 12.48
N GLY A 347 0.48 0.81 12.72
CA GLY A 347 -0.14 0.79 14.04
C GLY A 347 0.60 -0.13 15.01
N ILE A 348 0.83 -1.40 14.65
CA ILE A 348 1.53 -2.35 15.54
C ILE A 348 3.00 -1.94 15.78
N ILE A 349 3.67 -1.32 14.80
CA ILE A 349 5.02 -0.80 14.99
C ILE A 349 5.03 0.32 16.03
N VAL A 350 4.12 1.29 15.94
CA VAL A 350 4.01 2.38 16.92
C VAL A 350 3.66 1.84 18.30
N GLU A 351 2.66 0.95 18.38
CA GLU A 351 2.26 0.31 19.63
C GLU A 351 3.44 -0.42 20.29
N THR A 352 4.20 -1.19 19.53
CA THR A 352 5.37 -1.91 20.06
C THR A 352 6.47 -0.95 20.50
N MET A 353 6.69 0.15 19.79
CA MET A 353 7.74 1.11 20.12
C MET A 353 7.39 2.01 21.31
N TYR A 354 6.12 2.40 21.48
CA TYR A 354 5.72 3.45 22.42
C TYR A 354 4.62 3.06 23.41
N GLY A 355 4.04 1.88 23.25
CA GLY A 355 3.02 1.32 24.15
C GLY A 355 1.62 1.34 23.56
N ALA A 356 0.74 0.52 24.13
CA ALA A 356 -0.67 0.47 23.79
C ALA A 356 -1.44 1.67 24.36
N ILE A 357 -2.52 2.04 23.66
CA ILE A 357 -3.50 3.02 24.13
C ILE A 357 -4.69 2.29 24.76
N SER A 358 -5.43 2.99 25.63
CA SER A 358 -6.70 2.47 26.14
C SER A 358 -7.68 2.21 25.00
N PRO A 359 -8.54 1.17 25.09
CA PRO A 359 -9.63 0.96 24.14
C PRO A 359 -10.49 2.23 24.02
N SER A 360 -11.08 2.47 22.85
CA SER A 360 -12.01 3.60 22.68
C SER A 360 -13.18 3.46 23.65
N GLU A 361 -13.55 4.54 24.32
CA GLU A 361 -14.83 4.62 25.03
C GLU A 361 -15.95 4.56 23.98
N LYS A 362 -17.00 3.78 24.27
CA LYS A 362 -18.13 3.53 23.36
C LYS A 362 -19.03 4.76 23.20
#